data_AF-K9XTW4-F1
#
_entry.id   AF-K9XTW4-F1
#
_cell.length_a   1.000
_cell.length_b   1.000
_cell.length_c   1.000
_cell.angle_alpha   90.00
_cell.angle_beta   90.00
_cell.angle_gamma   90.00
#
_symmetry.space_group_name_H-M   'P 1'
#
loop_
_entity.id
_entity.type
_entity.pdbx_description
1 polymer ?
#
loop_
_entity_poly.entity_id
_entity_poly.type
_entity_poly.pdbx_seq_one_letter_code
_entity_poly.pdbx_strand_id
1 'polypeptide(L)' 'MSQTQELRYRFYHELETIYHRFFDEIAQANLGDGEAGRLTQAVLLSRQEGLKHLVSPDEIADYLAIYPEDA' A
#
# COMPACT_ATOMS: atom_id res chain seq x y z
N MET A 1 -0.24 21.31 -7.48
CA MET A 1 0.59 20.23 -6.93
C MET A 1 2.07 20.57 -7.16
N SER A 2 2.96 20.32 -6.20
CA SER A 2 4.42 20.49 -6.40
C SER A 2 5.03 19.22 -6.99
N GLN A 3 6.21 19.33 -7.64
CA GLN A 3 6.91 18.15 -8.18
C GLN A 3 7.24 17.12 -7.08
N THR A 4 7.60 17.58 -5.88
CA THR A 4 7.84 16.71 -4.72
C THR A 4 6.58 15.95 -4.31
N GLN A 5 5.43 16.63 -4.29
CA GLN A 5 4.15 16.01 -3.94
C GLN A 5 3.72 14.98 -4.97
N GLU A 6 3.90 15.29 -6.26
CA GLU A 6 3.64 14.36 -7.37
C GLU A 6 4.46 13.07 -7.25
N LEU A 7 5.77 13.18 -7.05
CA LEU A 7 6.65 12.03 -6.88
C LEU A 7 6.28 11.19 -5.66
N ARG A 8 5.87 11.85 -4.57
CA ARG A 8 5.48 11.17 -3.33
C ARG A 8 4.16 10.42 -3.49
N TYR A 9 3.17 11.00 -4.17
CA TYR A 9 1.91 10.33 -4.49
C TYR A 9 2.13 9.14 -5.42
N ARG A 10 2.93 9.31 -6.48
CA ARG A 10 3.28 8.19 -7.37
C ARG A 10 3.96 7.06 -6.60
N PHE A 11 4.91 7.41 -5.73
CA PHE A 11 5.60 6.41 -4.92
C PHE A 11 4.68 5.70 -3.92
N TYR A 12 3.75 6.42 -3.29
CA TYR A 12 2.70 5.82 -2.44
C TYR A 12 1.90 4.79 -3.25
N HIS A 13 1.37 5.19 -4.42
CA HIS A 13 0.55 4.32 -5.28
C HIS A 13 1.31 3.07 -5.76
N GLU A 14 2.57 3.23 -6.19
CA GLU A 14 3.41 2.11 -6.61
C GLU A 14 3.65 1.12 -5.46
N LEU A 15 3.88 1.61 -4.23
CA LEU A 15 4.02 0.77 -3.05
C LEU A 15 2.70 0.06 -2.69
N GLU A 16 1.59 0.78 -2.67
CA GLU A 16 0.25 0.24 -2.43
C GLU A 16 -0.05 -0.93 -3.39
N THR A 17 0.21 -0.73 -4.68
CA THR A 17 0.07 -1.74 -5.72
C THR A 17 0.96 -2.97 -5.48
N ILE A 18 2.18 -2.78 -5.00
CA ILE A 18 3.08 -3.89 -4.64
C ILE A 18 2.50 -4.67 -3.45
N TYR A 19 2.01 -4.00 -2.42
CA TYR A 19 1.41 -4.65 -1.26
C TYR A 19 0.16 -5.46 -1.63
N HIS A 20 -0.76 -4.89 -2.41
CA HIS A 20 -1.96 -5.60 -2.86
C HIS A 20 -1.62 -6.88 -3.62
N ARG A 21 -0.72 -6.78 -4.61
CA ARG A 21 -0.25 -7.95 -5.36
C ARG A 21 0.35 -9.02 -4.45
N PHE A 22 1.14 -8.62 -3.45
CA PHE A 22 1.75 -9.60 -2.55
C PHE A 22 0.70 -10.24 -1.62
N PHE A 23 -0.34 -9.51 -1.20
CA PHE A 23 -1.47 -10.12 -0.49
C PHE A 23 -2.24 -11.11 -1.36
N ASP A 24 -2.46 -10.79 -2.64
CA ASP A 24 -3.08 -11.73 -3.60
C ASP A 24 -2.23 -12.99 -3.79
N GLU A 25 -0.90 -12.83 -3.89
CA GLU A 25 0.03 -13.96 -3.97
C GLU A 25 -0.02 -14.84 -2.72
N ILE A 26 -0.10 -14.26 -1.51
CA ILE A 26 -0.28 -15.02 -0.26
C ILE A 26 -1.60 -15.79 -0.28
N ALA A 27 -2.69 -15.16 -0.74
CA ALA A 27 -4.01 -15.79 -0.80
C ALA A 27 -4.07 -16.95 -1.81
N GLN A 28 -3.27 -16.90 -2.87
CA GLN A 28 -3.19 -17.94 -3.90
C GLN A 28 -2.13 -19.01 -3.60
N ALA A 29 -1.22 -18.75 -2.67
CA ALA A 29 -0.17 -19.69 -2.32
C ALA A 29 -0.73 -20.88 -1.53
N ASN A 30 -0.17 -22.06 -1.78
CA ASN A 30 -0.50 -23.28 -1.03
C ASN A 30 0.22 -23.30 0.34
N LEU A 31 -0.09 -22.32 1.18
CA LEU A 31 0.43 -22.17 2.54
C LEU A 31 -0.58 -22.73 3.54
N GLY A 32 -0.09 -23.26 4.66
CA GLY A 32 -0.97 -23.55 5.79
C GLY A 32 -1.46 -22.25 6.44
N ASP A 33 -2.68 -22.25 6.99
CA ASP A 33 -3.33 -21.06 7.58
C ASP A 33 -2.43 -20.27 8.54
N GLY A 34 -1.67 -20.98 9.39
CA GLY A 34 -0.77 -20.34 10.34
C GLY A 34 0.44 -19.65 9.71
N GLU A 35 0.93 -20.15 8.58
CA GLU A 35 2.03 -19.52 7.83
C GLU A 35 1.53 -18.33 7.02
N ALA A 36 0.40 -18.49 6.33
CA ALA A 36 -0.28 -17.40 5.62
C ALA A 36 -0.56 -16.24 6.57
N GLY A 37 -1.15 -16.49 7.74
CA GLY A 37 -1.46 -15.46 8.73
C GLY A 37 -0.24 -14.68 9.22
N ARG A 38 0.89 -15.36 9.48
CA ARG A 38 2.13 -14.69 9.90
C ARG A 38 2.71 -13.82 8.79
N LEU A 39 2.70 -14.33 7.55
CA LEU A 39 3.23 -13.60 6.40
C LEU A 39 2.36 -12.38 6.08
N THR A 40 1.03 -12.53 6.06
CA THR A 40 0.08 -11.43 5.91
C THR A 40 0.30 -10.36 6.98
N GLN A 41 0.46 -10.75 8.26
CA GLN A 41 0.70 -9.80 9.33
C GLN A 41 2.02 -9.03 9.16
N ALA A 42 3.10 -9.70 8.77
CA ALA A 42 4.39 -9.06 8.52
C ALA A 42 4.30 -8.04 7.38
N VAL A 43 3.60 -8.38 6.29
CA VAL A 43 3.40 -7.49 5.14
C VAL A 43 2.51 -6.31 5.50
N LEU A 44 1.45 -6.52 6.29
CA LEU A 44 0.57 -5.46 6.77
C LEU A 44 1.32 -4.42 7.62
N LEU A 45 2.20 -4.88 8.52
CA LEU A 45 3.04 -3.99 9.32
C LEU A 45 4.00 -3.19 8.45
N SER A 46 4.65 -3.85 7.46
CA SER A 46 5.51 -3.15 6.50
C SER A 46 4.74 -2.08 5.73
N ARG A 47 3.54 -2.40 5.25
CA ARG A 47 2.66 -1.46 4.54
C ARG A 47 2.32 -0.24 5.39
N GLN A 48 1.87 -0.44 6.62
CA GLN A 48 1.52 0.67 7.51
C GLN A 48 2.71 1.60 7.75
N GLU A 49 3.89 1.03 8.05
CA GLU A 49 5.09 1.82 8.30
C GLU A 49 5.63 2.53 7.06
N GLY A 50 5.56 1.88 5.88
CA GLY A 50 6.04 2.45 4.62
C GLY A 50 5.17 3.58 4.09
N LEU A 51 3.85 3.50 4.28
CA LEU A 51 2.90 4.45 3.68
C LEU A 51 2.58 5.67 4.55
N LYS A 52 2.63 5.54 5.88
CA LYS A 52 2.14 6.58 6.81
C LYS A 52 2.83 7.95 6.71
N HIS A 53 4.00 8.03 6.08
CA HIS A 53 4.76 9.26 5.89
C HIS A 53 4.65 9.85 4.48
N LEU A 54 4.02 9.12 3.56
CA LEU A 54 4.00 9.46 2.14
C LEU A 54 2.75 10.28 1.76
N VAL A 55 1.59 10.01 2.35
CA VAL A 55 0.39 10.84 2.16
C VAL A 55 -0.16 11.18 3.54
N SER A 56 -0.27 12.48 3.84
CA SER A 56 -0.86 12.93 5.10
C SER A 56 -2.40 12.91 5.05
N PRO A 57 -3.11 12.91 6.19
CA PRO A 57 -4.57 12.88 6.20
C PRO A 57 -5.23 14.02 5.40
N ASP A 58 -4.64 15.23 5.45
CA ASP A 58 -5.14 16.41 4.73
C ASP A 58 -4.94 16.29 3.20
N GLU A 59 -4.08 15.37 2.77
CA GLU A 59 -3.71 15.13 1.38
C GLU A 59 -4.44 13.94 0.75
N ILE A 60 -5.18 13.14 1.53
CA ILE A 60 -5.83 11.92 1.03
C ILE A 60 -6.86 12.24 -0.05
N ALA A 61 -7.64 13.31 0.11
CA ALA A 61 -8.65 13.69 -0.89
C ALA A 61 -8.00 14.03 -2.25
N ASP A 62 -6.90 14.79 -2.23
CA ASP A 62 -6.14 15.16 -3.43
C ASP A 62 -5.47 13.94 -4.06
N TYR A 63 -4.91 13.05 -3.24
CA TYR A 63 -4.33 11.78 -3.65
C TYR A 63 -5.35 10.89 -4.38
N LEU A 64 -6.52 10.65 -3.75
CA LEU A 64 -7.57 9.78 -4.31
C LEU A 64 -8.24 10.38 -5.55
N ALA A 65 -8.16 11.70 -5.75
CA ALA A 65 -8.58 12.32 -7.01
C ALA A 65 -7.67 11.92 -8.19
N ILE A 66 -6.41 11.58 -7.92
CA ILE A 66 -5.42 11.16 -8.92
C ILE A 66 -5.44 9.64 -9.09
N TYR A 67 -5.54 8.90 -7.99
CA TYR A 67 -5.56 7.43 -7.93
C TYR A 67 -6.85 6.92 -7.26
N PRO A 68 -8.01 7.01 -7.95
CA PRO A 68 -9.30 6.62 -7.37
C PRO A 68 -9.43 5.12 -7.07
N GLU A 69 -8.58 4.29 -7.67
CA GLU A 69 -8.51 2.83 -7.43
C GLU A 69 -8.02 2.46 -6.03
N ASP A 70 -7.36 3.38 -5.33
CA ASP A 70 -6.82 3.16 -3.97
C ASP A 70 -7.77 3.63 -2.85
N ALA A 71 -9.00 4.01 -3.22
CA ALA A 71 -10.04 4.50 -2.30
C ALA A 71 -10.73 3.40 -1.48
#